data_AF-A0A1G3UEL8-F1
#
_entry.id   AF-A0A1G3UEL8-F1
#
_cell.length_a   1.000
_cell.length_b   1.000
_cell.length_c   1.000
_cell.angle_alpha   90.00
_cell.angle_beta   90.00
_cell.angle_gamma   90.00
#
_symmetry.space_group_name_H-M   'P 1'
#
loop_
_entity.id
_entity.type
_entity.pdbx_description
1 polymer ?
#
loop_
_entity_poly.entity_id
_entity_poly.type
_entity_poly.pdbx_seq_one_letter_code
_entity_poly.pdbx_strand_id
1 'polypeptide(L)' 'RIHFENNSISSAFYHTFTRIARCNQLFDGGIEYPLLDKLSLKPAKLGVDSIKYWLVPNKKNRFYIIKNFSFKGKSC' A
#
# COMPACT_ATOMS: atom_id res chain seq x y z
N ARG A 1 -6.60 -8.14 21.28
CA ARG A 1 -6.25 -8.63 22.63
C ARG A 1 -4.76 -8.42 22.83
N ILE A 2 -4.34 -7.86 23.96
CA ILE A 2 -2.92 -7.61 24.24
C ILE A 2 -2.34 -8.95 24.74
N HIS A 3 -1.39 -9.54 24.02
CA HIS A 3 -0.91 -10.91 24.31
C HIS A 3 -0.04 -11.00 25.57
N PHE A 4 0.51 -9.88 26.03
CA PHE A 4 1.38 -9.78 27.20
C PHE A 4 0.70 -10.08 28.53
N GLU A 5 -0.62 -9.85 28.65
CA GLU A 5 -1.35 -10.09 29.91
C GLU A 5 -1.83 -11.54 30.06
N ASN A 6 -1.98 -12.28 28.95
CA ASN A 6 -2.66 -13.57 28.94
C ASN A 6 -1.79 -14.75 28.49
N ASN A 7 -0.53 -14.54 28.12
CA ASN A 7 0.35 -15.61 27.66
C ASN A 7 1.78 -15.41 28.17
N SER A 8 2.60 -16.47 28.08
CA SER A 8 4.02 -16.40 28.42
C SER A 8 4.73 -15.32 27.60
N ILE A 9 5.68 -14.62 28.22
CA ILE A 9 6.41 -13.48 27.63
C ILE A 9 6.95 -13.83 26.23
N SER A 10 7.56 -15.00 26.05
CA SER A 10 8.11 -15.47 24.77
C SER A 10 7.06 -15.59 23.67
N SER A 11 5.86 -16.09 24.01
CA SER A 11 4.76 -16.21 23.04
C SER A 11 4.18 -14.84 22.67
N ALA A 12 4.09 -13.92 23.62
CA ALA A 12 3.62 -12.55 23.37
C ALA A 12 4.57 -11.80 22.41
N PHE A 13 5.88 -11.98 22.56
CA PHE A 13 6.87 -11.46 21.61
C PHE A 13 6.72 -12.08 20.22
N TYR A 14 6.58 -13.41 20.12
CA TYR A 14 6.40 -14.08 18.83
C TYR A 14 5.14 -13.58 18.10
N HIS A 15 4.01 -13.45 18.79
CA HIS A 15 2.77 -12.95 18.19
C HIS A 15 2.87 -11.48 17.76
N THR A 16 3.55 -10.65 18.54
CA THR A 16 3.74 -9.23 18.21
C THR A 16 4.68 -9.08 17.02
N PHE A 17 5.81 -9.81 17.02
CA PHE A 17 6.79 -9.79 15.96
C PHE A 17 6.23 -10.32 14.63
N THR A 18 5.50 -11.44 14.66
CA THR A 18 4.86 -12.00 13.46
C THR A 18 3.81 -11.07 12.87
N ARG A 19 3.08 -10.31 13.70
CA ARG A 19 2.15 -9.28 13.22
C ARG A 19 2.88 -8.13 12.53
N ILE A 20 3.96 -7.63 13.12
CA ILE A 20 4.77 -6.56 12.51
C ILE A 20 5.38 -7.04 11.20
N ALA A 21 5.95 -8.24 11.15
CA ALA A 21 6.55 -8.80 9.94
C ALA A 21 5.51 -8.97 8.82
N ARG A 22 4.30 -9.46 9.12
CA ARG A 22 3.22 -9.60 8.13
C ARG A 22 2.70 -8.26 7.61
N CYS A 23 2.75 -7.19 8.41
CA CYS A 23 2.25 -5.88 8.02
C CYS A 23 3.35 -4.94 7.48
N ASN A 24 4.60 -5.38 7.44
CA ASN A 24 5.72 -4.58 6.96
C ASN A 24 5.89 -4.77 5.45
N GLN A 25 6.15 -3.68 4.73
CA GLN A 25 6.32 -3.65 3.29
C GLN A 25 7.46 -4.55 2.76
N LEU A 26 8.35 -5.01 3.64
CA LEU A 26 9.51 -5.85 3.31
C LEU A 26 9.20 -7.36 3.18
N PHE A 27 7.99 -7.81 3.52
CA PHE A 27 7.60 -9.23 3.45
C PHE A 27 6.40 -9.44 2.52
N ASP A 28 6.26 -10.68 2.06
CA ASP A 28 5.17 -11.08 1.16
C ASP A 28 3.82 -10.95 1.90
N GLY A 29 2.98 -10.01 1.45
CA GLY A 29 1.77 -9.57 2.16
C GLY A 29 1.79 -8.15 2.73
N GLY A 30 2.76 -7.30 2.34
CA GLY A 30 2.91 -5.90 2.76
C GLY A 30 1.71 -4.95 2.52
N ILE A 31 1.96 -3.66 2.30
CA ILE A 31 0.88 -2.66 2.16
C ILE A 31 -0.05 -3.06 1.01
N GLU A 32 -1.32 -3.31 1.33
CA GLU A 32 -2.36 -3.58 0.33
C GLU A 32 -2.68 -2.27 -0.41
N TYR A 33 -2.10 -2.11 -1.60
CA TYR A 33 -2.40 -0.99 -2.48
C TYR A 33 -3.77 -1.20 -3.14
N PRO A 34 -4.60 -0.15 -3.26
CA PRO A 34 -5.88 -0.25 -3.93
C PRO A 34 -5.70 -0.71 -5.38
N LEU A 35 -6.52 -1.67 -5.78
CA LEU A 35 -6.54 -2.25 -7.11
C LEU A 35 -7.55 -1.52 -7.99
N LEU A 36 -7.15 -1.22 -9.22
CA LEU A 36 -7.99 -0.66 -10.26
C LEU A 36 -8.19 -1.68 -11.37
N ASP A 37 -9.44 -2.04 -11.64
CA ASP A 37 -9.81 -3.06 -12.64
C ASP A 37 -10.01 -2.47 -14.05
N LYS A 38 -10.39 -1.19 -14.17
CA LYS A 38 -10.67 -0.53 -15.46
C LYS A 38 -10.17 0.91 -15.46
N LEU A 39 -9.41 1.27 -16.49
CA LEU A 39 -9.06 2.66 -16.79
C LEU A 39 -10.20 3.26 -17.62
N SER A 40 -11.04 4.08 -17.00
CA SER A 40 -12.28 4.57 -17.64
C SER A 40 -12.05 5.67 -18.69
N LEU A 41 -10.88 6.32 -18.72
CA LEU A 41 -10.66 7.49 -19.57
C LEU A 41 -9.22 7.52 -20.09
N LYS A 42 -9.07 7.60 -21.41
CA LYS A 42 -7.81 8.01 -22.07
C LYS A 42 -7.90 9.53 -22.24
N PRO A 43 -7.28 10.34 -21.37
CA PRO A 43 -7.31 11.78 -21.53
C PRO A 43 -6.69 12.16 -22.89
N ALA A 44 -7.39 12.98 -23.66
CA ALA A 44 -6.84 13.58 -24.88
C ALA A 44 -5.71 14.53 -24.47
N LYS A 45 -4.49 14.28 -24.97
CA LYS A 45 -3.25 15.07 -24.81
C LYS A 45 -3.37 16.26 -23.84
N LEU A 46 -3.41 15.96 -22.54
CA LEU A 46 -3.26 16.96 -21.49
C LEU A 46 -1.77 17.09 -21.19
N GLY A 47 -1.26 18.32 -21.13
CA GLY A 47 0.08 18.58 -20.60
C GLY A 47 0.18 17.99 -19.19
N VAL A 48 1.15 17.11 -18.97
CA VAL A 48 1.34 16.46 -17.67
C VAL A 48 2.28 17.34 -16.85
N ASP A 49 1.71 18.30 -16.11
CA ASP A 49 2.50 19.20 -15.26
C ASP A 49 3.02 18.49 -13.99
N SER A 50 2.26 17.52 -13.46
CA SER A 50 2.67 16.74 -12.28
C SER A 50 1.96 15.39 -12.18
N ILE A 51 2.69 14.38 -11.71
CA ILE A 51 2.20 13.01 -11.53
C ILE A 51 1.70 12.86 -10.09
N LYS A 52 0.39 12.73 -9.88
CA LYS A 52 -0.22 12.54 -8.55
C LYS A 52 -0.20 11.07 -8.10
N TYR A 53 -0.47 10.16 -9.03
CA TYR A 53 -0.52 8.72 -8.78
C TYR A 53 0.22 7.96 -9.88
N TRP A 54 0.90 6.89 -9.49
CA TRP A 54 1.51 5.91 -10.38
C TRP A 54 0.58 4.71 -10.53
N LEU A 55 0.41 4.24 -11.76
CA LEU A 55 -0.31 3.03 -12.09
C LEU A 55 0.70 1.92 -12.37
N VAL A 56 0.78 0.92 -11.51
CA VAL A 56 1.72 -0.21 -11.67
C VAL A 56 0.93 -1.44 -12.12
N PRO A 57 1.25 -2.04 -13.28
CA PRO A 57 0.53 -3.20 -13.78
C PRO A 57 0.73 -4.44 -12.90
N ASN A 58 -0.35 -5.19 -12.69
CA ASN A 58 -0.37 -6.47 -12.00
C ASN A 58 -0.74 -7.61 -12.98
N LYS A 59 -0.39 -8.85 -12.64
CA LYS A 59 -0.53 -10.07 -13.47
C LYS A 59 -1.95 -10.39 -13.96
N LYS A 60 -3.00 -9.68 -13.50
CA LYS A 60 -4.40 -9.92 -13.87
C LYS A 60 -5.07 -8.77 -14.64
N ASN A 61 -4.31 -7.97 -15.40
CA ASN A 61 -4.82 -6.77 -16.08
C ASN A 61 -5.44 -5.74 -15.10
N ARG A 62 -4.96 -5.75 -13.86
CA ARG A 62 -5.31 -4.82 -12.79
C ARG A 62 -4.13 -3.91 -12.53
N PHE A 63 -4.38 -2.72 -12.01
CA PHE A 63 -3.34 -1.75 -11.72
C PHE A 63 -3.33 -1.42 -10.24
N TYR A 64 -2.15 -1.39 -9.62
CA TYR A 64 -1.97 -0.79 -8.31
C TYR A 64 -1.91 0.72 -8.45
N ILE A 65 -2.63 1.43 -7.57
CA ILE A 65 -2.55 2.89 -7.47
C ILE A 65 -1.58 3.24 -6.35
N ILE A 66 -0.46 3.86 -6.69
CA ILE A 66 0.56 4.31 -5.73
C ILE A 66 0.60 5.83 -5.73
N LYS A 67 0.42 6.46 -4.57
CA LYS A 67 0.53 7.91 -4.43
C LYS A 67 1.97 8.35 -4.66
N ASN A 68 2.19 9.39 -5.45
CA ASN A 68 3.52 9.98 -5.61
C ASN A 68 3.91 10.75 -4.33
N PHE A 69 5.03 10.37 -3.71
CA PHE A 69 5.58 11.05 -2.52
C PHE A 69 6.07 12.46 -2.83
N SER A 70 6.54 12.70 -4.06
CA SER A 70 7.03 14.00 -4.51
C SER A 70 5.89 14.97 -4.82
N PHE A 71 4.64 14.48 -4.92
CA PHE A 71 3.48 15.33 -5.15
C PHE A 71 3.08 16.05 -3.85
N LYS A 72 3.60 17.26 -3.68
CA LYS A 72 3.08 18.23 -2.72
C LYS A 72 1.84 18.86 -3.34
N GLY A 73 0.65 18.41 -2.94
CA GLY A 73 -0.60 19.03 -3.40
C GLY A 73 -0.60 20.53 -3.12
N LYS A 74 -1.43 21.29 -3.85
CA LYS A 74 -1.72 22.67 -3.45
C LYS A 74 -2.35 22.61 -2.05
N SER A 75 -1.72 23.22 -1.04
CA SER A 75 -2.38 23.40 0.26
C SER A 75 -3.58 24.31 0.01
N CYS A 76 -4.78 23.81 0.30
CA CYS A 76 -5.97 24.66 0.38
C CYS A 76 -5.83 25.64 1.54
#